data_AF-A0AAN6Z5I6-F1
#
_entry.id   AF-A0AAN6Z5I6-F1
#
_cell.length_a   1.000
_cell.length_b   1.000
_cell.length_c   1.000
_cell.angle_alpha   90.00
_cell.angle_beta   90.00
_cell.angle_gamma   90.00
#
_symmetry.space_group_name_H-M   'P 1'
#
loop_
_entity.id
_entity.type
_entity.pdbx_description
1 polymer ?
#
loop_
_entity_poly.entity_id
_entity_poly.type
_entity_poly.pdbx_seq_one_letter_code
_entity_poly.pdbx_strand_id
1 'polypeptide(L)'
;VSRLSRTCRRLRDIFQPLLFQCYSDEYPGRSVRHLIRLGRTLAARPDLARHMKFLMFWEASVELDASDKAIVNDGIMQLGLPPIPEHWNVNGEGEYRLIPLELVLAHTRNLEYLRMPLDCDWNLCLIPQLIKSRPPFLAKLKALEVHHYFIAGDRFDVSIDAVDAIAHAAPNLDSLCLPSPNWNYGASPAPLAHLRRLYFQANCNINPEHLTAMFESAPKLEVLALHWNALDDAYDFVDDRRTTDAWEAIERRKDTLREIRLDIRSDTEHGDGERDSLKDFEKLEVLMVNGHALDALREVWVRRNRNTRAESFLSTLFPPSIREVTFWGLDGVKMQAAMLRFAKVVAVGRYPKLERVVLA
;
A
#
# COMPACT_ATOMS: atom_id res chain seq x y z
N VAL A 1 24.89 21.29 -0.75
CA VAL A 1 25.30 22.05 -1.96
C VAL A 1 26.45 21.31 -2.62
N SER A 2 26.24 20.69 -3.79
CA SER A 2 27.25 19.83 -4.44
C SER A 2 28.45 20.64 -4.95
N ARG A 3 29.63 20.02 -5.07
CA ARG A 3 30.85 20.69 -5.60
C ARG A 3 30.63 21.25 -7.02
N LEU A 4 29.81 20.58 -7.83
CA LEU A 4 29.40 21.03 -9.17
C LEU A 4 28.65 22.38 -9.13
N SER A 5 27.73 22.56 -8.18
CA SER A 5 26.95 23.81 -8.06
C SER A 5 27.76 25.03 -7.63
N ARG A 6 28.97 24.83 -7.08
CA ARG A 6 29.91 25.91 -6.72
C ARG A 6 30.80 26.35 -7.89
N THR A 7 30.96 25.50 -8.91
CA THR A 7 31.98 25.69 -9.95
C THR A 7 31.45 26.48 -11.16
N CYS A 8 30.15 26.40 -11.46
CA CYS A 8 29.55 27.14 -12.57
C CYS A 8 28.08 27.51 -12.27
N ARG A 9 27.77 28.82 -12.32
CA ARG A 9 26.41 29.34 -12.09
C ARG A 9 25.39 28.76 -13.07
N ARG A 10 25.75 28.66 -14.35
CA ARG A 10 24.89 28.10 -15.40
C ARG A 10 24.58 26.62 -15.16
N LEU A 11 25.59 25.83 -14.76
CA LEU A 11 25.36 24.41 -14.43
C LEU A 11 24.49 24.26 -13.18
N ARG A 12 24.70 25.10 -12.16
CA ARG A 12 23.81 25.11 -10.99
C ARG A 12 22.37 25.38 -11.40
N ASP A 13 22.12 26.40 -12.21
CA ASP A 13 20.75 26.79 -12.57
C ASP A 13 20.06 25.72 -13.44
N ILE A 14 20.83 24.92 -14.20
CA ILE A 14 20.33 23.75 -14.96
C ILE A 14 20.06 22.55 -14.06
N PHE A 15 21.00 22.20 -13.18
CA PHE A 15 20.92 20.96 -12.39
C PHE A 15 20.10 21.10 -11.11
N GLN A 16 20.02 22.29 -10.52
CA GLN A 16 19.36 22.48 -9.23
C GLN A 16 17.87 22.07 -9.27
N PRO A 17 17.07 22.38 -10.31
CA PRO A 17 15.72 21.83 -10.44
C PRO A 17 15.66 20.30 -10.45
N LEU A 18 16.59 19.65 -11.17
CA LEU A 18 16.65 18.18 -11.27
C LEU A 18 17.03 17.54 -9.93
N LEU A 19 17.97 18.15 -9.20
CA LEU A 19 18.39 17.68 -7.88
C LEU A 19 17.31 17.82 -6.81
N PHE A 20 16.34 18.70 -7.00
CA PHE A 20 15.20 18.89 -6.10
C PHE A 20 13.97 18.08 -6.54
N GLN A 21 14.03 17.34 -7.65
CA GLN A 21 12.89 16.57 -8.15
C GLN A 21 12.53 15.39 -7.24
N CYS A 22 13.54 14.77 -6.64
CA CYS A 22 13.40 13.60 -5.79
C CYS A 22 14.18 13.81 -4.49
N TYR A 23 13.51 13.58 -3.37
CA TYR A 23 14.17 13.34 -2.09
C TYR A 23 13.89 11.90 -1.66
N SER A 24 14.96 11.18 -1.31
CA SER A 24 14.88 9.83 -0.79
C SER A 24 15.76 9.69 0.44
N ASP A 25 15.18 9.17 1.51
CA ASP A 25 15.86 8.75 2.73
C ASP A 25 15.85 7.23 2.91
N GLU A 26 16.23 6.51 1.86
CA GLU A 26 16.29 5.04 1.80
C GLU A 26 17.27 4.37 2.77
N TYR A 27 18.03 5.13 3.57
CA TYR A 27 18.99 4.56 4.51
C TYR A 27 18.51 4.75 5.95
N PRO A 28 18.27 3.64 6.69
CA PRO A 28 17.99 3.68 8.13
C PRO A 28 19.05 4.50 8.89
N GLY A 29 18.63 5.23 9.92
CA GLY A 29 19.51 6.04 10.76
C GLY A 29 19.92 7.41 10.18
N ARG A 30 19.30 7.88 9.10
CA ARG A 30 19.45 9.28 8.65
C ARG A 30 18.76 10.24 9.61
N SER A 31 19.44 11.33 9.95
CA SER A 31 18.91 12.31 10.90
C SER A 31 17.73 13.10 10.33
N VAL A 32 16.64 13.19 11.09
CA VAL A 32 15.47 14.06 10.85
C VAL A 32 15.85 15.53 10.56
N ARG A 33 17.05 15.97 10.98
CA ARG A 33 17.62 17.28 10.63
C ARG A 33 17.70 17.53 9.12
N HIS A 34 17.82 16.48 8.30
CA HIS A 34 17.76 16.63 6.84
C HIS A 34 16.39 17.11 6.37
N LEU A 35 15.30 16.64 6.99
CA LEU A 35 13.94 17.11 6.72
C LEU A 35 13.77 18.56 7.11
N ILE A 36 14.28 18.94 8.28
CA ILE A 36 14.23 20.34 8.76
C ILE A 36 15.00 21.26 7.79
N ARG A 37 16.20 20.86 7.36
CA ARG A 37 17.00 21.59 6.37
C ARG A 37 16.30 21.66 5.02
N LEU A 38 15.66 20.57 4.58
CA LEU A 38 14.88 20.54 3.36
C LEU A 38 13.70 21.50 3.45
N GLY A 39 12.86 21.38 4.48
CA GLY A 39 11.70 22.25 4.73
C GLY A 39 12.09 23.73 4.73
N ARG A 40 13.14 24.10 5.48
CA ARG A 40 13.70 25.45 5.48
C ARG A 40 14.14 25.90 4.08
N THR A 41 14.78 25.01 3.32
CA THR A 41 15.23 25.33 1.95
C THR A 41 14.03 25.54 1.02
N LEU A 42 12.99 24.71 1.11
CA LEU A 42 11.79 24.82 0.29
C LEU A 42 11.00 26.08 0.61
N ALA A 43 10.89 26.43 1.89
CA ALA A 43 10.28 27.69 2.35
C ALA A 43 11.03 28.91 1.77
N ALA A 44 12.36 28.90 1.83
CA ALA A 44 13.20 29.99 1.30
C ALA A 44 13.32 30.00 -0.24
N ARG A 45 13.04 28.89 -0.92
CA ARG A 45 13.17 28.72 -2.37
C ARG A 45 11.91 28.10 -2.99
N PRO A 46 10.80 28.84 -3.09
CA PRO A 46 9.58 28.36 -3.75
C PRO A 46 9.80 27.96 -5.22
N ASP A 47 10.79 28.57 -5.86
CA ASP A 47 11.22 28.25 -7.22
C ASP A 47 11.79 26.83 -7.34
N LEU A 48 12.37 26.27 -6.28
CA LEU A 48 12.83 24.89 -6.20
C LEU A 48 11.73 23.96 -5.70
N ALA A 49 10.90 24.42 -4.77
CA ALA A 49 9.82 23.63 -4.20
C ALA A 49 8.80 23.15 -5.24
N ARG A 50 8.57 23.94 -6.30
CA ARG A 50 7.75 23.52 -7.46
C ARG A 50 8.35 22.37 -8.28
N HIS A 51 9.64 22.05 -8.14
CA HIS A 51 10.24 20.94 -8.88
C HIS A 51 10.12 19.61 -8.15
N MET A 52 9.78 19.62 -6.85
CA MET A 52 9.59 18.40 -6.07
C MET A 52 8.43 17.56 -6.60
N LYS A 53 8.73 16.30 -6.93
CA LYS A 53 7.78 15.31 -7.45
C LYS A 53 7.76 14.02 -6.63
N PHE A 54 8.90 13.62 -6.08
CA PHE A 54 9.04 12.37 -5.33
C PHE A 54 9.57 12.66 -3.94
N LEU A 55 8.85 12.16 -2.95
CA LEU A 55 9.24 12.23 -1.55
C LEU A 55 9.17 10.83 -0.95
N MET A 56 10.30 10.34 -0.47
CA MET A 56 10.41 9.00 0.10
C MET A 56 11.14 9.06 1.42
N PHE A 57 10.45 8.62 2.48
CA PHE A 57 10.95 8.66 3.84
C PHE A 57 10.74 7.30 4.49
N TRP A 58 11.75 6.83 5.22
CA TRP A 58 11.75 5.52 5.88
C TRP A 58 11.81 5.62 7.40
N GLU A 59 12.58 6.57 7.95
CA GLU A 59 12.76 6.71 9.39
C GLU A 59 13.00 8.18 9.77
N ALA A 60 12.45 8.60 10.91
CA ALA A 60 12.78 9.88 11.52
C ALA A 60 12.92 9.69 13.03
N SER A 61 14.12 9.33 13.49
CA SER A 61 14.41 9.16 14.91
C SER A 61 15.76 9.79 15.25
N VAL A 62 15.73 11.05 15.71
CA VAL A 62 16.81 11.68 16.50
C VAL A 62 16.17 12.76 17.38
N GLU A 63 16.65 12.92 18.62
CA GLU A 63 16.35 14.09 19.44
C GLU A 63 16.74 15.39 18.73
N LEU A 64 15.78 16.32 18.61
CA LEU A 64 16.02 17.65 18.07
C LEU A 64 16.62 18.55 19.15
N ASP A 65 17.64 19.34 18.78
CA ASP A 65 18.17 20.37 19.68
C ASP A 65 17.27 21.62 19.68
N ALA A 66 17.59 22.59 20.56
CA ALA A 66 16.81 23.83 20.66
C ALA A 66 16.78 24.64 19.35
N SER A 67 17.85 24.57 18.54
CA SER A 67 17.89 25.28 17.25
C SER A 67 17.00 24.61 16.21
N ASP A 68 16.99 23.28 16.16
CA ASP A 68 16.11 22.51 15.27
C ASP A 68 14.63 22.76 15.62
N LYS A 69 14.30 22.75 16.91
CA LYS A 69 12.95 23.05 17.42
C LYS A 69 12.48 24.45 17.03
N ALA A 70 13.35 25.46 17.14
CA ALA A 70 13.03 26.82 16.73
C ALA A 70 12.67 26.90 15.23
N ILE A 71 13.40 26.19 14.36
CA ILE A 71 13.11 26.18 12.91
C ILE A 71 11.74 25.54 12.63
N VAL A 72 11.39 24.45 13.32
CA VAL A 72 10.09 23.79 13.16
C VAL A 72 8.96 24.73 13.61
N ASN A 73 9.10 25.34 14.79
CA ASN A 73 8.11 26.29 15.33
C ASN A 73 7.92 27.51 14.42
N ASP A 74 9.02 28.08 13.90
CA ASP A 74 8.97 29.17 12.92
C ASP A 74 8.23 28.76 11.64
N GLY A 75 8.43 27.53 11.16
CA GLY A 75 7.73 26.99 9.99
C GLY A 75 6.22 26.86 10.22
N ILE A 76 5.81 26.35 11.37
CA ILE A 76 4.40 26.23 11.78
C ILE A 76 3.75 27.63 11.83
N MET A 77 4.43 28.59 12.47
CA MET A 77 3.97 29.98 12.56
C MET A 77 3.87 30.64 11.17
N GLN A 78 4.83 30.43 10.28
CA GLN A 78 4.82 30.96 8.92
C GLN A 78 3.67 30.40 8.08
N LEU A 79 3.26 29.16 8.33
CA LEU A 79 2.10 28.54 7.69
C LEU A 79 0.76 28.95 8.33
N GLY A 80 0.78 29.73 9.41
CA GLY A 80 -0.42 30.12 10.15
C GLY A 80 -1.12 28.95 10.84
N LEU A 81 -0.37 27.88 11.14
CA LEU A 81 -0.87 26.68 11.80
C LEU A 81 -0.87 26.87 13.33
N PRO A 82 -1.77 26.19 14.07
CA PRO A 82 -1.78 26.24 15.53
C PRO A 82 -0.44 25.82 16.14
N PRO A 83 -0.02 26.43 17.27
CA PRO A 83 1.19 26.01 17.97
C PRO A 83 1.03 24.59 18.51
N ILE A 84 2.12 23.84 18.48
CA ILE A 84 2.22 22.48 19.02
C ILE A 84 2.73 22.49 20.47
N PRO A 85 2.47 21.45 21.28
CA PRO A 85 2.92 21.41 22.67
C PRO A 85 4.43 21.56 22.82
N GLU A 86 4.92 22.26 23.84
CA GLU A 86 6.37 22.54 24.02
C GLU A 86 7.25 21.28 24.08
N HIS A 87 6.67 20.14 24.50
CA HIS A 87 7.35 18.86 24.67
C HIS A 87 7.08 17.86 23.52
N TRP A 88 6.65 18.33 22.35
CA TRP A 88 6.28 17.49 21.20
C TRP A 88 7.39 16.54 20.70
N ASN A 89 8.66 16.78 21.05
CA ASN A 89 9.81 15.96 20.62
C ASN A 89 10.64 15.43 21.82
N VAL A 90 10.05 15.30 23.02
CA VAL A 90 10.78 14.71 24.16
C VAL A 90 10.90 13.19 23.97
N ASN A 91 12.10 12.65 24.14
CA ASN A 91 12.46 11.22 23.98
C ASN A 91 12.36 10.64 22.57
N GLY A 92 12.07 11.48 21.56
CA GLY A 92 11.94 11.04 20.19
C GLY A 92 10.83 10.00 19.99
N GLU A 93 9.91 9.80 20.94
CA GLU A 93 8.74 8.90 20.93
C GLU A 93 7.44 9.72 20.80
N GLY A 94 6.41 9.14 20.17
CA GLY A 94 5.03 9.66 20.22
C GLY A 94 4.49 10.41 18.98
N GLU A 95 3.31 10.99 19.20
CA GLU A 95 2.35 11.47 18.19
C GLU A 95 2.92 12.47 17.18
N TYR A 96 3.91 13.28 17.56
CA TYR A 96 4.39 14.43 16.76
C TYR A 96 5.64 14.13 15.93
N ARG A 97 6.07 12.87 15.83
CA ARG A 97 7.27 12.44 15.09
C ARG A 97 7.31 12.91 13.63
N LEU A 98 6.15 13.02 12.98
CA LEU A 98 6.05 13.33 11.57
C LEU A 98 5.99 14.84 11.25
N ILE A 99 5.99 15.73 12.25
CA ILE A 99 5.91 17.18 12.01
C ILE A 99 6.94 17.71 10.99
N PRO A 100 8.24 17.35 11.07
CA PRO A 100 9.22 17.81 10.08
C PRO A 100 8.88 17.38 8.65
N LEU A 101 8.32 16.18 8.48
CA LEU A 101 7.82 15.68 7.19
C LEU A 101 6.62 16.51 6.73
N GLU A 102 5.65 16.73 7.61
CA GLU A 102 4.43 17.48 7.29
C GLU A 102 4.73 18.94 6.88
N LEU A 103 5.75 19.56 7.49
CA LEU A 103 6.25 20.86 7.06
C LEU A 103 6.89 20.84 5.66
N VAL A 104 7.65 19.79 5.33
CA VAL A 104 8.15 19.60 3.96
C VAL A 104 6.98 19.50 2.98
N LEU A 105 5.97 18.70 3.30
CA LEU A 105 4.77 18.52 2.47
C LEU A 105 4.04 19.85 2.24
N ALA A 106 3.87 20.67 3.28
CA ALA A 106 3.22 21.98 3.21
C ALA A 106 3.87 22.94 2.20
N HIS A 107 5.19 22.82 1.97
CA HIS A 107 5.91 23.64 1.00
C HIS A 107 5.97 23.03 -0.40
N THR A 108 5.63 21.75 -0.57
CA THR A 108 5.57 21.10 -1.89
C THR A 108 4.31 21.49 -2.65
N ARG A 109 4.40 21.53 -3.99
CA ARG A 109 3.26 21.90 -4.86
C ARG A 109 2.97 20.93 -6.00
N ASN A 110 3.94 20.13 -6.40
CA ASN A 110 3.87 19.28 -7.59
C ASN A 110 4.17 17.81 -7.26
N LEU A 111 3.88 17.40 -6.02
CA LEU A 111 4.16 16.05 -5.56
C LEU A 111 3.33 15.04 -6.36
N GLU A 112 3.98 14.04 -6.94
CA GLU A 112 3.35 12.96 -7.71
C GLU A 112 3.42 11.64 -6.92
N TYR A 113 4.44 11.45 -6.08
CA TYR A 113 4.66 10.24 -5.29
C TYR A 113 5.07 10.61 -3.86
N LEU A 114 4.37 10.03 -2.89
CA LEU A 114 4.67 10.15 -1.46
C LEU A 114 4.83 8.75 -0.86
N ARG A 115 6.01 8.47 -0.31
CA ARG A 115 6.24 7.36 0.60
C ARG A 115 6.56 7.90 1.99
N MET A 116 5.82 7.46 3.00
CA MET A 116 6.02 7.87 4.38
C MET A 116 5.89 6.70 5.37
N PRO A 117 6.66 6.71 6.46
CA PRO A 117 6.51 5.74 7.53
C PRO A 117 5.37 6.17 8.48
N LEU A 118 4.59 5.22 8.95
CA LEU A 118 3.54 5.43 9.94
C LEU A 118 3.50 4.25 10.91
N ASP A 119 3.21 4.54 12.17
CA ASP A 119 3.15 3.61 13.31
C ASP A 119 1.86 3.93 14.09
N CYS A 120 1.37 3.06 14.98
CA CYS A 120 0.13 3.34 15.74
C CYS A 120 0.27 4.59 16.63
N ASP A 121 1.47 4.85 17.13
CA ASP A 121 1.72 5.94 18.05
C ASP A 121 2.01 7.26 17.34
N TRP A 122 2.04 7.26 16.00
CA TRP A 122 2.41 8.44 15.21
C TRP A 122 1.15 9.07 14.63
N ASN A 123 1.07 10.39 14.74
CA ASN A 123 -0.06 11.16 14.23
C ASN A 123 0.43 12.14 13.15
N LEU A 124 -0.41 12.34 12.14
CA LEU A 124 -0.21 13.37 11.12
C LEU A 124 -0.90 14.66 11.60
N CYS A 125 -0.31 15.33 12.59
CA CYS A 125 -0.96 16.41 13.34
C CYS A 125 -1.29 17.66 12.51
N LEU A 126 -0.47 17.97 11.50
CA LEU A 126 -0.64 19.15 10.65
C LEU A 126 -1.47 18.84 9.39
N ILE A 127 -1.45 17.61 8.88
CA ILE A 127 -2.12 17.19 7.65
C ILE A 127 -3.62 17.54 7.64
N PRO A 128 -4.43 17.30 8.70
CA PRO A 128 -5.83 17.69 8.71
C PRO A 128 -6.04 19.19 8.44
N GLN A 129 -5.18 20.04 9.00
CA GLN A 129 -5.24 21.49 8.77
C GLN A 129 -4.74 21.86 7.37
N LEU A 130 -3.68 21.20 6.90
CA LEU A 130 -3.18 21.39 5.53
C LEU A 130 -4.25 21.00 4.51
N ILE A 131 -4.96 19.89 4.69
CA ILE A 131 -6.05 19.44 3.82
C ILE A 131 -7.18 20.48 3.76
N LYS A 132 -7.57 21.09 4.90
CA LYS A 132 -8.57 22.18 4.92
C LYS A 132 -8.13 23.37 4.05
N SER A 133 -6.84 23.64 3.98
CA SER A 133 -6.27 24.68 3.11
C SER A 133 -6.18 24.28 1.63
N ARG A 134 -6.60 23.05 1.26
CA ARG A 134 -6.55 22.46 -0.09
C ARG A 134 -5.17 22.61 -0.74
N PRO A 135 -4.16 21.92 -0.19
CA PRO A 135 -2.80 22.18 -0.54
C PRO A 135 -2.52 21.67 -1.97
N PRO A 136 -1.79 22.44 -2.81
CA PRO A 136 -1.60 22.09 -4.22
C PRO A 136 -0.97 20.71 -4.47
N PHE A 137 -0.21 20.18 -3.51
CA PHE A 137 0.46 18.89 -3.68
C PHE A 137 -0.50 17.70 -3.78
N LEU A 138 -1.63 17.72 -3.07
CA LEU A 138 -2.59 16.60 -3.09
C LEU A 138 -3.30 16.47 -4.44
N ALA A 139 -3.54 17.60 -5.12
CA ALA A 139 -4.17 17.60 -6.44
C ALA A 139 -3.33 16.87 -7.51
N LYS A 140 -2.02 16.71 -7.30
CA LYS A 140 -1.09 16.06 -8.25
C LYS A 140 -0.60 14.69 -7.79
N LEU A 141 -0.93 14.30 -6.56
CA LEU A 141 -0.52 13.03 -6.00
C LEU A 141 -1.15 11.89 -6.78
N LYS A 142 -0.30 10.98 -7.27
CA LYS A 142 -0.68 9.78 -8.02
C LYS A 142 -0.44 8.52 -7.23
N ALA A 143 0.64 8.49 -6.45
CA ALA A 143 1.00 7.33 -5.65
C ALA A 143 1.20 7.71 -4.19
N LEU A 144 0.52 6.98 -3.30
CA LEU A 144 0.69 7.06 -1.87
C LEU A 144 1.13 5.70 -1.33
N GLU A 145 2.24 5.68 -0.61
CA GLU A 145 2.79 4.48 -0.01
C GLU A 145 3.10 4.71 1.45
N VAL A 146 2.29 4.09 2.31
CA VAL A 146 2.46 4.12 3.75
C VAL A 146 3.14 2.82 4.16
N HIS A 147 4.30 2.92 4.79
CA HIS A 147 5.01 1.77 5.36
C HIS A 147 4.82 1.74 6.86
N HIS A 148 4.67 0.53 7.40
CA HIS A 148 4.71 0.33 8.85
C HIS A 148 6.16 0.33 9.34
N TYR A 149 6.44 1.06 10.42
CA TYR A 149 7.70 0.89 11.14
C TYR A 149 7.62 -0.39 11.97
N PHE A 150 8.19 -1.47 11.45
CA PHE A 150 8.15 -2.78 12.11
C PHE A 150 9.11 -2.81 13.31
N ILE A 151 8.56 -2.86 14.53
CA ILE A 151 9.26 -3.37 15.70
C ILE A 151 8.93 -4.86 15.81
N ALA A 152 9.97 -5.70 15.82
CA ALA A 152 9.79 -7.15 15.78
C ALA A 152 8.96 -7.65 16.98
N GLY A 153 7.83 -8.29 16.70
CA GLY A 153 6.92 -8.85 17.70
C GLY A 153 5.64 -8.05 17.91
N ASP A 154 5.64 -6.76 17.56
CA ASP A 154 4.48 -5.89 17.74
C ASP A 154 3.73 -5.70 16.42
N ARG A 155 2.42 -5.94 16.44
CA ARG A 155 1.51 -5.64 15.34
C ARG A 155 0.69 -4.42 15.71
N PHE A 156 1.23 -3.28 15.34
CA PHE A 156 0.54 -2.02 15.45
C PHE A 156 -0.22 -1.74 14.18
N ASP A 157 -1.45 -1.33 14.42
CA ASP A 157 -2.49 -1.21 13.44
C ASP A 157 -2.57 0.30 13.18
N VAL A 158 -2.24 0.72 11.96
CA VAL A 158 -2.06 2.16 11.67
C VAL A 158 -3.42 2.83 11.63
N SER A 159 -3.58 3.94 12.38
CA SER A 159 -4.78 4.78 12.30
C SER A 159 -4.97 5.27 10.86
N ILE A 160 -6.05 4.83 10.24
CA ILE A 160 -6.31 5.10 8.83
C ILE A 160 -6.86 6.51 8.60
N ASP A 161 -7.45 7.17 9.60
CA ASP A 161 -8.17 8.44 9.42
C ASP A 161 -7.37 9.50 8.65
N ALA A 162 -6.07 9.63 8.95
CA ALA A 162 -5.22 10.58 8.28
C ALA A 162 -4.81 10.14 6.86
N VAL A 163 -4.62 8.82 6.65
CA VAL A 163 -4.34 8.24 5.33
C VAL A 163 -5.57 8.35 4.42
N ASP A 164 -6.74 8.05 4.96
CA ASP A 164 -8.03 8.24 4.30
C ASP A 164 -8.24 9.72 3.98
N ALA A 165 -7.94 10.65 4.88
CA ALA A 165 -8.06 12.08 4.60
C ALA A 165 -7.14 12.51 3.43
N ILE A 166 -5.91 11.99 3.36
CA ILE A 166 -5.00 12.24 2.23
C ILE A 166 -5.57 11.65 0.94
N ALA A 167 -6.05 10.40 0.98
CA ALA A 167 -6.64 9.73 -0.18
C ALA A 167 -7.87 10.47 -0.70
N HIS A 168 -8.77 10.91 0.20
CA HIS A 168 -9.93 11.74 -0.13
C HIS A 168 -9.53 13.07 -0.80
N ALA A 169 -8.43 13.66 -0.36
CA ALA A 169 -7.95 14.93 -0.89
C ALA A 169 -7.09 14.78 -2.16
N ALA A 170 -6.74 13.55 -2.56
CA ALA A 170 -5.91 13.23 -3.73
C ALA A 170 -6.75 12.63 -4.87
N PRO A 171 -7.44 13.47 -5.69
CA PRO A 171 -8.39 12.99 -6.69
C PRO A 171 -7.76 12.18 -7.84
N ASN A 172 -6.44 12.28 -8.02
CA ASN A 172 -5.69 11.62 -9.10
C ASN A 172 -4.91 10.40 -8.63
N LEU A 173 -5.20 9.90 -7.42
CA LEU A 173 -4.53 8.75 -6.85
C LEU A 173 -4.77 7.49 -7.72
N ASP A 174 -3.70 6.96 -8.30
CA ASP A 174 -3.67 5.76 -9.14
C ASP A 174 -3.12 4.53 -8.42
N SER A 175 -2.32 4.73 -7.38
CA SER A 175 -1.65 3.67 -6.62
C SER A 175 -1.70 3.97 -5.14
N LEU A 176 -2.21 3.01 -4.37
CA LEU A 176 -2.30 3.08 -2.91
C LEU A 176 -1.64 1.83 -2.34
N CYS A 177 -0.71 2.06 -1.43
CA CYS A 177 0.03 1.01 -0.77
C CYS A 177 -0.03 1.26 0.73
N LEU A 178 -0.60 0.33 1.47
CA LEU A 178 -0.93 0.45 2.89
C LEU A 178 -0.26 -0.68 3.69
N PRO A 179 0.09 -0.43 4.97
CA PRO A 179 0.43 -1.50 5.90
C PRO A 179 -0.84 -2.25 6.35
N SER A 180 -0.81 -2.94 7.50
CA SER A 180 -2.03 -3.40 8.17
C SER A 180 -2.86 -2.19 8.60
N PRO A 181 -4.02 -1.95 7.98
CA PRO A 181 -4.84 -0.80 8.29
C PRO A 181 -5.80 -1.15 9.42
N ASN A 182 -5.85 -0.30 10.45
CA ASN A 182 -6.82 -0.43 11.53
C ASN A 182 -8.12 0.31 11.19
N TRP A 183 -9.08 -0.39 10.57
CA TRP A 183 -10.43 0.14 10.34
C TRP A 183 -11.41 -0.25 11.45
N ASN A 184 -11.01 -0.07 12.72
CA ASN A 184 -11.88 -0.46 13.84
C ASN A 184 -13.18 0.37 13.96
N TYR A 185 -13.33 1.52 13.27
CA TYR A 185 -14.53 2.36 13.41
C TYR A 185 -14.91 3.14 12.14
N GLY A 186 -15.88 2.63 11.38
CA GLY A 186 -16.92 3.42 10.68
C GLY A 186 -16.54 4.36 9.52
N ALA A 187 -15.27 4.47 9.12
CA ALA A 187 -14.91 5.27 7.96
C ALA A 187 -15.17 4.49 6.66
N SER A 188 -16.10 5.00 5.85
CA SER A 188 -16.24 4.53 4.46
C SER A 188 -14.98 4.95 3.70
N PRO A 189 -14.34 4.03 2.94
CA PRO A 189 -13.13 4.35 2.22
C PRO A 189 -13.38 5.47 1.22
N ALA A 190 -12.36 6.31 1.03
CA ALA A 190 -12.40 7.44 0.11
C ALA A 190 -12.94 7.06 -1.27
N PRO A 191 -13.48 8.01 -2.05
CA PRO A 191 -13.75 7.76 -3.46
C PRO A 191 -12.44 7.47 -4.21
N LEU A 192 -12.13 6.19 -4.41
CA LEU A 192 -10.93 5.69 -5.08
C LEU A 192 -11.16 5.58 -6.60
N ALA A 193 -11.90 6.53 -7.19
CA ALA A 193 -12.44 6.45 -8.55
C ALA A 193 -11.38 6.29 -9.67
N HIS A 194 -10.15 6.72 -9.41
CA HIS A 194 -9.01 6.63 -10.32
C HIS A 194 -7.98 5.57 -9.92
N LEU A 195 -8.19 4.89 -8.79
CA LEU A 195 -7.26 3.91 -8.28
C LEU A 195 -7.19 2.69 -9.21
N ARG A 196 -5.97 2.33 -9.59
CA ARG A 196 -5.66 1.18 -10.45
C ARG A 196 -4.87 0.11 -9.71
N ARG A 197 -4.13 0.49 -8.65
CA ARG A 197 -3.27 -0.42 -7.91
C ARG A 197 -3.51 -0.28 -6.42
N LEU A 198 -3.78 -1.40 -5.76
CA LEU A 198 -3.94 -1.47 -4.31
C LEU A 198 -3.03 -2.57 -3.76
N TYR A 199 -2.15 -2.19 -2.84
CA TYR A 199 -1.20 -3.09 -2.21
C TYR A 199 -1.34 -3.02 -0.70
N PHE A 200 -1.45 -4.19 -0.05
CA PHE A 200 -1.33 -4.34 1.40
C PHE A 200 0.00 -5.01 1.70
N GLN A 201 0.94 -4.27 2.30
CA GLN A 201 2.37 -4.64 2.35
C GLN A 201 2.67 -5.78 3.31
N ALA A 202 2.00 -5.88 4.46
CA ALA A 202 2.20 -6.97 5.41
C ALA A 202 1.04 -7.08 6.39
N ASN A 203 0.70 -8.33 6.75
CA ASN A 203 -0.15 -8.67 7.89
C ASN A 203 -1.48 -7.92 7.97
N CYS A 204 -2.15 -7.77 6.82
CA CYS A 204 -3.38 -6.99 6.73
C CYS A 204 -4.49 -7.59 7.59
N ASN A 205 -4.99 -6.80 8.53
CA ASN A 205 -6.11 -7.12 9.41
C ASN A 205 -7.41 -6.42 8.94
N ILE A 206 -7.76 -6.52 7.65
CA ILE A 206 -8.96 -5.85 7.12
C ILE A 206 -10.23 -6.71 7.29
N ASN A 207 -11.33 -6.06 7.69
CA ASN A 207 -12.66 -6.67 7.70
C ASN A 207 -13.16 -6.89 6.24
N PRO A 208 -13.74 -8.06 5.91
CA PRO A 208 -14.35 -8.33 4.60
C PRO A 208 -15.30 -7.25 4.05
N GLU A 209 -16.15 -6.66 4.90
CA GLU A 209 -17.09 -5.61 4.50
C GLU A 209 -16.35 -4.34 4.07
N HIS A 210 -15.31 -3.95 4.81
CA HIS A 210 -14.47 -2.81 4.46
C HIS A 210 -13.66 -3.08 3.19
N LEU A 211 -13.12 -4.29 3.03
CA LEU A 211 -12.43 -4.68 1.79
C LEU A 211 -13.37 -4.59 0.58
N THR A 212 -14.61 -5.06 0.75
CA THR A 212 -15.66 -4.97 -0.27
C THR A 212 -15.97 -3.52 -0.61
N ALA A 213 -16.19 -2.67 0.39
CA ALA A 213 -16.45 -1.24 0.19
C ALA A 213 -15.28 -0.52 -0.51
N MET A 214 -14.03 -0.85 -0.17
CA MET A 214 -12.84 -0.29 -0.83
C MET A 214 -12.83 -0.65 -2.31
N PHE A 215 -13.12 -1.92 -2.63
CA PHE A 215 -13.16 -2.36 -4.01
C PHE A 215 -14.30 -1.65 -4.73
N GLU A 216 -15.50 -1.56 -4.15
CA GLU A 216 -16.64 -0.81 -4.67
C GLU A 216 -16.33 0.68 -4.96
N SER A 217 -15.51 1.31 -4.14
CA SER A 217 -15.02 2.68 -4.38
C SER A 217 -13.93 2.78 -5.46
N ALA A 218 -13.31 1.66 -5.88
CA ALA A 218 -12.24 1.60 -6.86
C ALA A 218 -12.67 0.90 -8.17
N PRO A 219 -13.53 1.51 -9.02
CA PRO A 219 -14.08 0.89 -10.22
C PRO A 219 -13.05 0.67 -11.35
N LYS A 220 -11.82 1.15 -11.21
CA LYS A 220 -10.73 0.99 -12.20
C LYS A 220 -9.59 0.10 -11.70
N LEU A 221 -9.82 -0.65 -10.61
CA LEU A 221 -8.80 -1.46 -9.99
C LEU A 221 -8.33 -2.56 -10.95
N GLU A 222 -7.03 -2.56 -11.25
CA GLU A 222 -6.36 -3.50 -12.17
C GLU A 222 -5.39 -4.42 -11.43
N VAL A 223 -4.78 -3.96 -10.35
CA VAL A 223 -3.78 -4.71 -9.59
C VAL A 223 -4.16 -4.72 -8.12
N LEU A 224 -4.25 -5.91 -7.55
CA LEU A 224 -4.44 -6.14 -6.13
C LEU A 224 -3.31 -7.00 -5.58
N ALA A 225 -2.70 -6.57 -4.47
CA ALA A 225 -1.90 -7.43 -3.62
C ALA A 225 -2.43 -7.40 -2.19
N LEU A 226 -2.82 -8.56 -1.67
CA LEU A 226 -3.40 -8.73 -0.35
C LEU A 226 -2.66 -9.82 0.41
N HIS A 227 -1.96 -9.43 1.47
CA HIS A 227 -1.40 -10.35 2.44
C HIS A 227 -2.29 -10.39 3.69
N TRP A 228 -3.22 -11.35 3.74
CA TRP A 228 -4.22 -11.54 4.79
C TRP A 228 -3.67 -12.45 5.88
N ASN A 229 -2.96 -11.86 6.83
CA ASN A 229 -2.26 -12.57 7.89
C ASN A 229 -2.52 -11.82 9.20
N ALA A 230 -3.57 -12.20 9.94
CA ALA A 230 -3.83 -11.73 11.31
C ALA A 230 -3.39 -12.84 12.28
N LEU A 231 -2.38 -12.64 13.13
CA LEU A 231 -1.98 -13.66 14.13
C LEU A 231 -3.11 -13.87 15.15
N ASP A 232 -3.23 -15.10 15.65
CA ASP A 232 -4.25 -15.49 16.65
C ASP A 232 -4.17 -14.68 17.95
N ASP A 233 -2.98 -14.17 18.29
CA ASP A 233 -2.73 -13.48 19.56
C ASP A 233 -2.77 -11.94 19.43
N ALA A 234 -3.00 -11.41 18.22
CA ALA A 234 -2.94 -9.99 17.93
C ALA A 234 -4.31 -9.32 18.09
N TYR A 235 -4.83 -9.30 19.32
CA TYR A 235 -6.14 -8.79 19.75
C TYR A 235 -7.30 -9.81 19.61
N ASP A 236 -8.22 -9.80 20.59
CA ASP A 236 -9.44 -10.62 20.73
C ASP A 236 -10.46 -10.51 19.56
N PHE A 237 -10.05 -10.06 18.38
CA PHE A 237 -10.88 -10.00 17.18
C PHE A 237 -10.87 -11.34 16.43
N VAL A 238 -11.28 -12.36 17.17
CA VAL A 238 -11.78 -13.62 16.63
C VAL A 238 -13.25 -13.43 16.35
N ASP A 239 -13.59 -12.98 15.14
CA ASP A 239 -14.93 -13.23 14.60
C ASP A 239 -14.84 -13.51 13.10
N ASP A 240 -15.28 -14.71 12.73
CA ASP A 240 -15.83 -15.20 11.45
C ASP A 240 -15.12 -14.92 10.11
N ARG A 241 -13.86 -14.48 10.10
CA ARG A 241 -13.13 -14.29 8.83
C ARG A 241 -12.75 -15.59 8.17
N ARG A 242 -13.06 -15.69 6.88
CA ARG A 242 -12.85 -16.87 6.05
C ARG A 242 -12.03 -16.53 4.81
N THR A 243 -11.31 -17.52 4.32
CA THR A 243 -10.54 -17.42 3.07
C THR A 243 -11.45 -17.10 1.89
N THR A 244 -12.71 -17.57 1.91
CA THR A 244 -13.72 -17.24 0.88
C THR A 244 -14.10 -15.77 0.85
N ASP A 245 -14.05 -15.05 1.98
CA ASP A 245 -14.42 -13.64 2.05
C ASP A 245 -13.50 -12.78 1.17
N ALA A 246 -12.22 -13.15 1.09
CA ALA A 246 -11.26 -12.53 0.19
C ALA A 246 -11.65 -12.71 -1.27
N TRP A 247 -12.02 -13.93 -1.65
CA TRP A 247 -12.43 -14.23 -3.01
C TRP A 247 -13.74 -13.56 -3.39
N GLU A 248 -14.70 -13.47 -2.47
CA GLU A 248 -15.97 -12.78 -2.65
C GLU A 248 -15.80 -11.27 -2.80
N ALA A 249 -14.92 -10.66 -2.01
CA ALA A 249 -14.55 -9.26 -2.20
C ALA A 249 -13.90 -9.06 -3.57
N ILE A 250 -12.88 -9.86 -3.91
CA ILE A 250 -12.17 -9.81 -5.20
C ILE A 250 -13.13 -9.93 -6.40
N GLU A 251 -14.18 -10.74 -6.28
CA GLU A 251 -15.18 -10.92 -7.33
C GLU A 251 -15.85 -9.60 -7.74
N ARG A 252 -16.00 -8.64 -6.82
CA ARG A 252 -16.57 -7.31 -7.12
C ARG A 252 -15.80 -6.54 -8.18
N ARG A 253 -14.57 -6.94 -8.50
CA ARG A 253 -13.71 -6.32 -9.50
C ARG A 253 -13.21 -7.28 -10.58
N LYS A 254 -13.90 -8.39 -10.79
CA LYS A 254 -13.58 -9.36 -11.86
C LYS A 254 -13.50 -8.76 -13.27
N ASP A 255 -14.28 -7.72 -13.54
CA ASP A 255 -14.35 -7.07 -14.85
C ASP A 255 -13.15 -6.16 -15.16
N THR A 256 -12.32 -5.85 -14.15
CA THR A 256 -11.21 -4.88 -14.28
C THR A 256 -9.86 -5.44 -13.85
N LEU A 257 -9.84 -6.40 -12.92
CA LEU A 257 -8.61 -6.97 -12.40
C LEU A 257 -7.79 -7.68 -13.49
N ARG A 258 -6.52 -7.32 -13.55
CA ARG A 258 -5.49 -7.90 -14.42
C ARG A 258 -4.46 -8.69 -13.62
N GLU A 259 -4.24 -8.33 -12.36
CA GLU A 259 -3.28 -8.96 -11.49
C GLU A 259 -3.83 -9.13 -10.07
N ILE A 260 -3.76 -10.36 -9.56
CA ILE A 260 -4.14 -10.71 -8.19
C ILE A 260 -2.94 -11.37 -7.52
N ARG A 261 -2.50 -10.80 -6.40
CA ARG A 261 -1.56 -11.42 -5.47
C ARG A 261 -2.27 -11.65 -4.13
N LEU A 262 -2.39 -12.89 -3.70
CA LEU A 262 -3.14 -13.25 -2.51
C LEU A 262 -2.37 -14.23 -1.63
N ASP A 263 -2.06 -13.81 -0.41
CA ASP A 263 -1.37 -14.61 0.58
C ASP A 263 -2.19 -14.67 1.87
N ILE A 264 -2.80 -15.81 2.17
CA ILE A 264 -3.72 -15.99 3.31
C ILE A 264 -3.13 -16.99 4.30
N ARG A 265 -3.10 -16.65 5.59
CA ARG A 265 -2.57 -17.51 6.66
C ARG A 265 -3.26 -18.90 6.66
N SER A 266 -2.48 -19.96 6.85
CA SER A 266 -2.92 -21.36 6.69
C SER A 266 -3.91 -21.90 7.72
N ASP A 267 -4.10 -21.18 8.83
CA ASP A 267 -5.04 -21.49 9.91
C ASP A 267 -6.39 -20.77 9.73
N THR A 268 -6.51 -19.87 8.76
CA THR A 268 -7.78 -19.16 8.47
C THR A 268 -8.76 -20.16 7.88
N GLU A 269 -9.95 -20.29 8.44
CA GLU A 269 -10.94 -21.23 7.89
C GLU A 269 -11.29 -20.89 6.44
N HIS A 270 -11.61 -21.89 5.61
CA HIS A 270 -11.97 -21.60 4.22
C HIS A 270 -13.32 -20.92 4.08
N GLY A 271 -14.32 -21.32 4.87
CA GLY A 271 -15.69 -20.83 4.75
C GLY A 271 -16.54 -21.56 3.70
N ASP A 272 -17.83 -21.20 3.65
CA ASP A 272 -18.84 -21.80 2.76
C ASP A 272 -19.08 -21.04 1.45
N GLY A 273 -18.15 -20.18 1.04
CA GLY A 273 -18.31 -19.32 -0.12
C GLY A 273 -18.61 -20.04 -1.44
N GLU A 274 -19.05 -19.25 -2.41
CA GLU A 274 -19.60 -19.76 -3.67
C GLU A 274 -18.59 -19.82 -4.82
N ARG A 275 -17.39 -19.27 -4.65
CA ARG A 275 -16.40 -19.15 -5.73
C ARG A 275 -15.61 -20.44 -5.91
N ASP A 276 -15.64 -21.01 -7.12
CA ASP A 276 -14.92 -22.25 -7.47
C ASP A 276 -14.02 -22.12 -8.71
N SER A 277 -13.93 -20.92 -9.29
CA SER A 277 -13.32 -20.66 -10.59
C SER A 277 -13.03 -19.18 -10.76
N LEU A 278 -12.06 -18.83 -11.62
CA LEU A 278 -11.71 -17.45 -12.02
C LEU A 278 -11.97 -17.22 -13.52
N LYS A 279 -12.67 -18.12 -14.21
CA LYS A 279 -12.89 -18.06 -15.67
C LYS A 279 -13.58 -16.79 -16.17
N ASP A 280 -14.42 -16.19 -15.34
CA ASP A 280 -15.15 -14.95 -15.62
C ASP A 280 -14.34 -13.68 -15.34
N PHE A 281 -13.08 -13.81 -14.88
CA PHE A 281 -12.14 -12.70 -14.79
C PHE A 281 -11.46 -12.47 -16.15
N GLU A 282 -12.22 -11.98 -17.13
CA GLU A 282 -11.81 -11.95 -18.55
C GLU A 282 -10.50 -11.17 -18.81
N LYS A 283 -10.12 -10.25 -17.91
CA LYS A 283 -8.91 -9.43 -18.02
C LYS A 283 -7.74 -9.94 -17.17
N LEU A 284 -7.93 -10.98 -16.36
CA LEU A 284 -6.90 -11.49 -15.46
C LEU A 284 -5.75 -12.10 -16.28
N GLU A 285 -4.56 -11.53 -16.10
CA GLU A 285 -3.32 -11.91 -16.77
C GLU A 285 -2.33 -12.54 -15.80
N VAL A 286 -2.32 -12.12 -14.53
CA VAL A 286 -1.35 -12.58 -13.53
C VAL A 286 -2.07 -13.03 -12.26
N LEU A 287 -1.80 -14.25 -11.83
CA LEU A 287 -2.27 -14.79 -10.55
C LEU A 287 -1.07 -15.27 -9.72
N MET A 288 -0.94 -14.73 -8.52
CA MET A 288 0.05 -15.16 -7.54
C MET A 288 -0.70 -15.52 -6.26
N VAL A 289 -0.79 -16.79 -5.90
CA VAL A 289 -1.52 -17.20 -4.70
C VAL A 289 -0.78 -18.25 -3.90
N ASN A 290 -0.94 -18.22 -2.58
CA ASN A 290 -0.48 -19.30 -1.74
C ASN A 290 -1.41 -20.52 -1.81
N GLY A 291 -0.93 -21.68 -1.35
CA GLY A 291 -1.67 -22.95 -1.39
C GLY A 291 -3.00 -22.89 -0.65
N HIS A 292 -3.04 -22.17 0.47
CA HIS A 292 -4.23 -22.03 1.29
C HIS A 292 -5.35 -21.26 0.58
N ALA A 293 -5.04 -20.10 0.01
CA ALA A 293 -5.99 -19.32 -0.78
C ALA A 293 -6.53 -20.12 -1.98
N LEU A 294 -5.68 -20.94 -2.60
CA LEU A 294 -6.06 -21.82 -3.71
C LEU A 294 -6.95 -22.99 -3.27
N ASP A 295 -6.70 -23.56 -2.09
CA ASP A 295 -7.45 -24.69 -1.55
C ASP A 295 -8.90 -24.33 -1.22
N ALA A 296 -9.17 -23.09 -0.77
CA ALA A 296 -10.55 -22.61 -0.58
C ALA A 296 -11.38 -22.73 -1.87
N LEU A 297 -10.84 -22.27 -3.01
CA LEU A 297 -11.51 -22.43 -4.31
C LEU A 297 -11.66 -23.90 -4.70
N ARG A 298 -10.64 -24.72 -4.42
CA ARG A 298 -10.66 -26.16 -4.73
C ARG A 298 -11.76 -26.87 -3.95
N GLU A 299 -11.97 -26.54 -2.68
CA GLU A 299 -13.00 -27.17 -1.85
C GLU A 299 -14.41 -26.87 -2.35
N VAL A 300 -14.70 -25.61 -2.68
CA VAL A 300 -15.98 -25.24 -3.32
C VAL A 300 -16.14 -25.99 -4.64
N TRP A 301 -15.08 -26.06 -5.46
CA TRP A 301 -15.10 -26.79 -6.73
C TRP A 301 -15.39 -28.28 -6.56
N VAL A 302 -14.73 -28.97 -5.61
CA VAL A 302 -14.94 -30.40 -5.35
C VAL A 302 -16.37 -30.67 -4.87
N ARG A 303 -16.91 -29.79 -4.01
CA ARG A 303 -18.31 -29.89 -3.55
C ARG A 303 -19.30 -29.84 -4.71
N ARG A 304 -19.05 -28.98 -5.70
CA ARG A 304 -19.90 -28.82 -6.90
C ARG A 304 -19.67 -29.88 -7.97
N ASN A 305 -18.44 -30.38 -8.09
CA ASN A 305 -18.02 -31.29 -9.17
C ASN A 305 -17.77 -32.72 -8.65
N ARG A 306 -18.64 -33.24 -7.77
CA ARG A 306 -18.47 -34.54 -7.06
C ARG A 306 -18.11 -35.73 -7.94
N ASN A 307 -18.52 -35.70 -9.21
CA ASN A 307 -18.27 -36.77 -10.19
C ASN A 307 -16.98 -36.60 -11.01
N THR A 308 -16.23 -35.51 -10.79
CA THR A 308 -14.99 -35.18 -11.51
C THR A 308 -13.79 -35.38 -10.59
N ARG A 309 -12.70 -35.94 -11.13
CA ARG A 309 -11.44 -36.07 -10.39
C ARG A 309 -10.95 -34.68 -9.95
N ALA A 310 -10.66 -34.51 -8.66
CA ALA A 310 -10.18 -33.26 -8.06
C ALA A 310 -8.95 -32.67 -8.77
N GLU A 311 -8.12 -33.52 -9.37
CA GLU A 311 -6.96 -33.15 -10.21
C GLU A 311 -7.34 -32.30 -11.44
N SER A 312 -8.61 -32.27 -11.84
CA SER A 312 -9.10 -31.42 -12.94
C SER A 312 -9.23 -29.95 -12.53
N PHE A 313 -9.23 -29.62 -11.24
CA PHE A 313 -9.54 -28.28 -10.73
C PHE A 313 -8.79 -27.16 -11.46
N LEU A 314 -7.45 -27.21 -11.48
CA LEU A 314 -6.60 -26.21 -12.15
C LEU A 314 -6.87 -26.10 -13.66
N SER A 315 -7.27 -27.19 -14.31
CA SER A 315 -7.60 -27.18 -15.73
C SER A 315 -8.88 -26.39 -16.06
N THR A 316 -9.67 -26.07 -15.03
CA THR A 316 -10.94 -25.34 -15.14
C THR A 316 -10.94 -24.02 -14.35
N LEU A 317 -9.83 -23.65 -13.73
CA LEU A 317 -9.76 -22.51 -12.84
C LEU A 317 -9.60 -21.18 -13.60
N PHE A 318 -8.73 -21.12 -14.61
CA PHE A 318 -8.27 -19.84 -15.16
C PHE A 318 -9.08 -19.36 -16.37
N PRO A 319 -9.12 -18.04 -16.60
CA PRO A 319 -9.60 -17.47 -17.85
C PRO A 319 -8.57 -17.66 -18.99
N PRO A 320 -8.98 -17.59 -20.27
CA PRO A 320 -8.06 -17.70 -21.42
C PRO A 320 -7.02 -16.57 -21.52
N SER A 321 -7.25 -15.47 -20.81
CA SER A 321 -6.36 -14.30 -20.74
C SER A 321 -5.10 -14.52 -19.92
N ILE A 322 -5.05 -15.57 -19.08
CA ILE A 322 -3.96 -15.81 -18.13
C ILE A 322 -2.60 -15.94 -18.83
N ARG A 323 -1.58 -15.25 -18.29
CA ARG A 323 -0.20 -15.19 -18.79
C ARG A 323 0.80 -15.73 -17.78
N GLU A 324 0.59 -15.45 -16.51
CA GLU A 324 1.46 -15.89 -15.42
C GLU A 324 0.66 -16.45 -14.25
N VAL A 325 1.08 -17.62 -13.77
CA VAL A 325 0.59 -18.20 -12.52
C VAL A 325 1.76 -18.53 -11.60
N THR A 326 1.69 -18.08 -10.36
CA THR A 326 2.66 -18.40 -9.30
C THR A 326 1.92 -19.00 -8.12
N PHE A 327 2.41 -20.15 -7.65
CA PHE A 327 1.92 -20.81 -6.46
C PHE A 327 3.06 -21.00 -5.45
N TRP A 328 2.82 -20.72 -4.18
CA TRP A 328 3.74 -21.04 -3.08
C TRP A 328 3.02 -21.76 -1.95
N GLY A 329 3.75 -22.53 -1.14
CA GLY A 329 3.17 -23.23 0.00
C GLY A 329 2.11 -24.26 -0.38
N LEU A 330 2.28 -24.92 -1.54
CA LEU A 330 1.35 -25.96 -2.02
C LEU A 330 1.48 -27.25 -1.21
N ASP A 331 0.35 -27.89 -0.88
CA ASP A 331 0.34 -29.23 -0.29
C ASP A 331 0.73 -30.30 -1.33
N GLY A 332 1.79 -31.05 -1.02
CA GLY A 332 2.66 -31.68 -2.00
C GLY A 332 1.99 -32.75 -2.88
N VAL A 333 1.15 -33.62 -2.34
CA VAL A 333 0.71 -34.81 -3.10
C VAL A 333 -0.50 -34.51 -4.00
N LYS A 334 -1.53 -33.84 -3.48
CA LYS A 334 -2.75 -33.52 -4.24
C LYS A 334 -2.50 -32.46 -5.31
N MET A 335 -1.66 -31.48 -5.01
CA MET A 335 -1.36 -30.40 -5.95
C MET A 335 -0.43 -30.86 -7.07
N GLN A 336 0.52 -31.78 -6.82
CA GLN A 336 1.34 -32.38 -7.88
C GLN A 336 0.48 -33.04 -8.98
N ALA A 337 -0.52 -33.81 -8.60
CA ALA A 337 -1.42 -34.46 -9.56
C ALA A 337 -2.25 -33.42 -10.36
N ALA A 338 -2.75 -32.37 -9.69
CA ALA A 338 -3.43 -31.27 -10.36
C ALA A 338 -2.51 -30.51 -11.33
N MET A 339 -1.25 -30.27 -10.95
CA MET A 339 -0.25 -29.59 -11.78
C MET A 339 0.14 -30.41 -13.00
N LEU A 340 0.34 -31.72 -12.87
CA LEU A 340 0.59 -32.62 -14.01
C LEU A 340 -0.56 -32.57 -15.02
N ARG A 341 -1.80 -32.52 -14.53
CA ARG A 341 -2.98 -32.44 -15.38
C ARG A 341 -3.14 -31.08 -16.03
N PHE A 342 -2.84 -30.01 -15.29
CA PHE A 342 -2.77 -28.65 -15.81
C PHE A 342 -1.74 -28.55 -16.93
N ALA A 343 -0.53 -29.10 -16.75
CA ALA A 343 0.52 -29.12 -17.78
C ALA A 343 0.06 -29.82 -19.06
N LYS A 344 -0.64 -30.96 -18.97
CA LYS A 344 -1.24 -31.63 -20.15
C LYS A 344 -2.24 -30.73 -20.88
N VAL A 345 -3.04 -29.98 -20.13
CA VAL A 345 -4.07 -29.08 -20.67
C VAL A 345 -3.45 -27.83 -21.31
N VAL A 346 -2.34 -27.33 -20.77
CA VAL A 346 -1.53 -26.27 -21.38
C VAL A 346 -0.90 -26.79 -22.68
N ALA A 347 -0.33 -27.99 -22.68
CA ALA A 347 0.32 -28.58 -23.86
C ALA A 347 -0.61 -28.76 -25.07
N VAL A 348 -1.92 -28.97 -24.84
CA VAL A 348 -2.94 -29.04 -25.91
C VAL A 348 -3.50 -27.66 -26.32
N GLY A 349 -2.92 -26.56 -25.83
CA GLY A 349 -3.23 -25.20 -26.26
C GLY A 349 -4.43 -24.54 -25.59
N ARG A 350 -4.94 -25.06 -24.46
CA ARG A 350 -6.12 -24.49 -23.78
C ARG A 350 -5.88 -23.10 -23.18
N TYR A 351 -4.62 -22.78 -22.86
CA TYR A 351 -4.21 -21.48 -22.32
C TYR A 351 -3.16 -20.86 -23.26
N PRO A 352 -3.59 -20.27 -24.39
CA PRO A 352 -2.68 -19.87 -25.47
C PRO A 352 -1.77 -18.69 -25.11
N LYS A 353 -2.13 -17.92 -24.07
CA LYS A 353 -1.34 -16.78 -23.59
C LYS A 353 -0.45 -17.09 -22.39
N LEU A 354 -0.51 -18.31 -21.86
CA LEU A 354 0.26 -18.69 -20.67
C LEU A 354 1.74 -18.77 -21.04
N GLU A 355 2.53 -17.86 -20.47
CA GLU A 355 3.97 -17.73 -20.71
C GLU A 355 4.78 -18.28 -19.54
N ARG A 356 4.23 -18.23 -18.32
CA ARG A 356 4.99 -18.54 -17.10
C ARG A 356 4.15 -19.27 -16.05
N VAL A 357 4.74 -20.32 -15.49
CA VAL A 357 4.23 -21.06 -14.33
C VAL A 357 5.37 -21.16 -13.32
N VAL A 358 5.16 -20.63 -12.11
CA VAL A 358 6.15 -20.68 -11.02
C VAL A 358 5.59 -21.47 -9.85
N LEU A 359 6.42 -22.38 -9.33
CA LEU A 359 6.19 -23.07 -8.07
C LEU A 359 7.32 -22.60 -7.13
N ALA A 360 6.96 -21.88 -6.07
CA ALA A 360 7.88 -21.24 -5.15
C ALA A 360 7.88 -21.92 -3.77
#